data_AF-A0A5C0ZJS4-F1
#
_entry.id   AF-A0A5C0ZJS4-F1
#
_cell.length_a   1.000
_cell.length_b   1.000
_cell.length_c   1.000
_cell.angle_alpha   90.00
_cell.angle_beta   90.00
_cell.angle_gamma   90.00
#
_symmetry.space_group_name_H-M   'P 1'
#
loop_
_entity.id
_entity.type
_entity.pdbx_description
1 polymer ?
#
loop_
_entity_poly.entity_id
_entity_poly.type
_entity_poly.pdbx_seq_one_letter_code
_entity_poly.pdbx_strand_id
1 'polypeptide(L)'
;MRRLITTLIALSFIAILYVLLKPVDDQRTQTVQIESVVTKINKGRMGDYIIELEDKTGMFFISKANIKDVSLDSLVNKLSGQRVSISFIKPNILSRFGPMINKKQVTKLTVGGQTVFSTI
;
A
#
# COMPACT_ATOMS: atom_id res chain seq x y z
N MET A 1 -21.37 -45.52 -2.84
CA MET A 1 -20.22 -44.77 -3.37
C MET A 1 -20.61 -43.55 -4.22
N ARG A 2 -21.40 -43.69 -5.31
CA ARG A 2 -21.78 -42.55 -6.19
C ARG A 2 -22.36 -41.32 -5.45
N ARG A 3 -23.27 -41.52 -4.50
CA ARG A 3 -23.89 -40.44 -3.71
C ARG A 3 -22.88 -39.68 -2.84
N LEU A 4 -21.89 -40.37 -2.27
CA LEU A 4 -20.84 -39.78 -1.43
C LEU A 4 -19.92 -38.86 -2.23
N ILE A 5 -19.57 -39.26 -3.46
CA ILE A 5 -18.69 -38.49 -4.35
C ILE A 5 -19.37 -37.18 -4.78
N THR A 6 -20.66 -37.24 -5.13
CA THR A 6 -21.44 -36.03 -5.49
C THR A 6 -21.55 -35.04 -4.34
N THR A 7 -21.73 -35.49 -3.10
CA THR A 7 -21.79 -34.59 -1.94
C THR A 7 -20.44 -33.92 -1.69
N LEU A 8 -19.34 -34.66 -1.85
CA LEU A 8 -17.99 -34.14 -1.69
C LEU A 8 -17.65 -33.06 -2.74
N ILE A 9 -18.05 -33.28 -3.98
CA ILE A 9 -17.86 -32.31 -5.07
C ILE A 9 -18.71 -31.06 -4.80
N ALA A 10 -19.96 -31.20 -4.37
CA ALA A 10 -20.82 -30.07 -4.04
C ALA A 10 -20.26 -29.24 -2.87
N LEU A 11 -19.77 -29.90 -1.81
CA LEU A 11 -19.09 -29.25 -0.68
C LEU A 11 -17.83 -28.49 -1.12
N SER A 12 -17.02 -29.08 -1.99
CA SER A 12 -15.86 -28.41 -2.59
C SER A 12 -16.27 -27.16 -3.38
N PHE A 13 -17.32 -27.26 -4.19
CA PHE A 13 -17.81 -26.15 -4.99
C PHE A 13 -18.33 -25.00 -4.11
N ILE A 14 -19.06 -25.31 -3.04
CA ILE A 14 -19.55 -24.33 -2.06
C ILE A 14 -18.38 -23.67 -1.32
N ALA A 15 -17.35 -24.43 -0.93
CA ALA A 15 -16.18 -23.89 -0.27
C ALA A 15 -15.40 -22.92 -1.18
N ILE A 16 -15.26 -23.24 -2.47
CA ILE A 16 -14.64 -22.37 -3.47
C ILE A 16 -15.48 -21.08 -3.64
N LEU A 17 -16.80 -21.21 -3.76
CA LEU A 17 -17.70 -20.07 -3.87
C LEU A 17 -17.62 -19.16 -2.64
N TYR A 18 -17.58 -19.75 -1.44
CA TYR A 18 -17.46 -19.00 -0.18
C TYR A 18 -16.16 -18.19 -0.11
N VAL A 19 -15.04 -18.72 -0.60
CA VAL A 19 -13.76 -17.98 -0.67
C VAL A 19 -13.83 -16.86 -1.71
N LEU A 20 -14.47 -17.08 -2.85
CA LEU A 20 -14.62 -16.08 -3.92
C LEU A 20 -15.59 -14.94 -3.54
N LEU A 21 -16.66 -15.25 -2.83
CA LEU A 21 -17.67 -14.28 -2.37
C LEU A 21 -17.36 -13.70 -0.99
N LYS A 22 -16.29 -14.14 -0.32
CA LYS A 22 -15.89 -13.55 0.95
C LYS A 22 -15.69 -12.05 0.70
N PRO A 23 -16.42 -11.16 1.39
CA PRO A 23 -16.26 -9.73 1.22
C PRO A 23 -14.80 -9.40 1.48
N VAL A 24 -14.20 -8.65 0.54
CA VAL A 24 -12.83 -8.17 0.68
C VAL A 24 -12.81 -7.32 1.94
N ASP A 25 -12.14 -7.84 2.98
CA ASP A 25 -11.98 -7.15 4.26
C ASP A 25 -11.59 -5.70 4.01
N ASP A 26 -12.33 -4.80 4.65
CA ASP A 26 -12.27 -3.35 4.47
C ASP A 26 -10.80 -2.89 4.43
N GLN A 27 -10.40 -2.19 3.35
CA GLN A 27 -9.00 -1.82 3.09
C GLN A 27 -8.36 -0.99 4.21
N ARG A 28 -9.19 -0.48 5.13
CA ARG A 28 -8.81 0.25 6.34
C ARG A 28 -7.94 -0.57 7.30
N THR A 29 -8.10 -1.89 7.36
CA THR A 29 -7.35 -2.76 8.29
C THR A 29 -6.00 -3.21 7.73
N GLN A 30 -5.64 -2.80 6.51
CA GLN A 30 -4.48 -3.29 5.79
C GLN A 30 -3.38 -2.23 5.61
N THR A 31 -3.28 -1.23 6.48
CA THR A 31 -2.15 -0.28 6.44
C THR A 31 -0.98 -0.81 7.25
N VAL A 32 0.22 -0.81 6.67
CA VAL A 32 1.49 -1.07 7.35
C VAL A 32 2.16 0.27 7.64
N GLN A 33 2.61 0.46 8.88
CA GLN A 33 3.36 1.63 9.30
C GLN A 33 4.84 1.29 9.45
N ILE A 34 5.71 2.18 8.95
CA ILE A 34 7.15 2.08 9.09
C ILE A 34 7.73 3.44 9.48
N GLU A 35 8.92 3.41 10.06
CA GLU A 35 9.71 4.61 10.33
C GLU A 35 11.03 4.54 9.55
N SER A 36 11.41 5.65 8.91
CA SER A 36 12.68 5.77 8.20
C SER A 36 13.02 7.22 7.91
N VAL A 37 14.23 7.49 7.45
CA VAL A 37 14.66 8.82 7.00
C VAL A 37 14.37 8.96 5.51
N VAL A 38 13.78 10.08 5.11
CA VAL A 38 13.56 10.37 3.68
C VAL A 38 14.84 10.93 3.09
N THR A 39 15.41 10.22 2.14
CA THR A 39 16.62 10.65 1.44
C THR A 39 16.29 11.56 0.26
N LYS A 40 15.21 11.26 -0.46
CA LYS A 40 14.84 11.99 -1.68
C LYS A 40 13.36 11.93 -1.95
N ILE A 41 12.82 12.98 -2.55
CA ILE A 41 11.46 13.02 -3.07
C ILE A 41 11.49 13.53 -4.51
N ASN A 42 10.98 12.75 -5.44
CA ASN A 42 11.00 13.04 -6.87
C ASN A 42 9.60 12.95 -7.47
N LYS A 43 9.36 13.67 -8.57
CA LYS A 43 8.17 13.45 -9.40
C LYS A 43 8.41 12.28 -10.35
N GLY A 44 7.60 11.24 -10.23
CA GLY A 44 7.55 10.12 -11.15
C GLY A 44 6.97 10.52 -12.52
N ARG A 45 7.25 9.70 -13.55
CA ARG A 45 6.81 9.95 -14.93
C ARG A 45 5.29 10.08 -15.08
N MET A 46 4.51 9.41 -14.23
CA MET A 46 3.04 9.45 -14.25
C MET A 46 2.46 10.60 -13.40
N GLY A 47 3.32 11.45 -12.83
CA GLY A 47 2.92 12.57 -11.97
C GLY A 47 2.78 12.20 -10.49
N ASP A 48 3.04 10.94 -10.12
CA ASP A 48 3.13 10.50 -8.73
C ASP A 48 4.35 11.11 -8.05
N TYR A 49 4.30 11.27 -6.72
CA TYR A 49 5.49 11.63 -5.95
C TYR A 49 6.14 10.37 -5.39
N ILE A 50 7.40 10.15 -5.73
CA ILE A 50 8.20 9.01 -5.30
C ILE A 50 9.03 9.44 -4.10
N ILE A 51 8.98 8.66 -3.03
CA ILE A 51 9.70 8.89 -1.78
C ILE A 51 10.74 7.78 -1.63
N GLU A 52 12.00 8.17 -1.54
CA GLU A 52 13.12 7.30 -1.28
C GLU A 52 13.47 7.36 0.21
N LEU A 53 13.73 6.19 0.78
CA LEU A 53 14.02 6.00 2.20
C LEU A 53 15.40 5.40 2.36
N GLU A 54 16.13 5.79 3.39
CA GLU A 54 17.52 5.38 3.63
C GLU A 54 17.65 3.85 3.79
N ASP A 55 16.82 3.26 4.66
CA ASP A 55 16.97 1.86 5.09
C ASP A 55 15.89 0.92 4.52
N LYS A 56 15.15 1.35 3.50
CA LYS A 56 14.00 0.59 2.99
C LYS A 56 14.06 0.44 1.48
N THR A 57 13.96 -0.81 1.06
CA THR A 57 13.81 -1.14 -0.36
C THR A 57 12.35 -1.09 -0.80
N GLY A 58 12.16 -0.74 -2.07
CA GLY A 58 10.86 -0.59 -2.72
C GLY A 58 10.57 0.86 -3.10
N MET A 59 9.52 1.02 -3.90
CA MET A 59 9.09 2.33 -4.40
C MET A 59 7.91 2.80 -3.56
N PHE A 60 8.14 3.75 -2.66
CA PHE A 60 7.08 4.41 -1.92
C PHE A 60 6.57 5.57 -2.75
N PHE A 61 5.26 5.64 -2.98
CA PHE A 61 4.72 6.70 -3.82
C PHE A 61 3.40 7.24 -3.29
N ILE A 62 3.19 8.55 -3.50
CA ILE A 62 1.90 9.22 -3.37
C ILE A 62 1.30 9.28 -4.76
N SER A 63 0.13 8.66 -4.94
CA SER A 63 -0.56 8.68 -6.23
C SER A 63 -1.01 10.09 -6.60
N LYS A 64 -0.84 10.48 -7.88
CA LYS A 64 -1.35 11.73 -8.45
C LYS A 64 -2.80 12.03 -8.07
N ALA A 65 -3.66 11.01 -7.95
CA ALA A 65 -5.06 11.18 -7.58
C ALA A 65 -5.24 11.84 -6.19
N ASN A 66 -4.25 11.70 -5.31
CA ASN A 66 -4.27 12.16 -3.92
C ASN A 66 -3.44 13.44 -3.70
N ILE A 67 -2.85 14.03 -4.76
CA ILE A 67 -1.99 15.23 -4.69
C ILE A 67 -2.82 16.50 -4.99
N LYS A 68 -3.94 16.71 -4.29
CA LYS A 68 -4.78 17.89 -4.57
C LYS A 68 -4.23 19.16 -3.94
N ASP A 69 -3.75 19.07 -2.69
CA ASP A 69 -3.38 20.25 -1.89
C ASP A 69 -1.93 20.21 -1.37
N VAL A 70 -1.10 19.33 -1.92
CA VAL A 70 0.28 19.12 -1.46
C VAL A 70 1.24 19.31 -2.61
N SER A 71 2.06 20.37 -2.57
CA SER A 71 3.12 20.58 -3.56
C SER A 71 4.34 19.71 -3.30
N LEU A 72 5.04 19.33 -4.36
CA LEU A 72 6.30 18.60 -4.28
C LEU A 72 7.32 19.35 -3.42
N ASP A 73 7.48 20.66 -3.63
CA ASP A 73 8.44 21.49 -2.90
C ASP A 73 8.12 21.53 -1.40
N SER A 74 6.82 21.60 -1.05
CA SER A 74 6.41 21.53 0.36
C SER A 74 6.78 20.19 0.99
N LEU A 75 6.70 19.08 0.25
CA LEU A 75 7.09 17.77 0.77
C LEU A 75 8.61 17.65 0.90
N VAL A 76 9.36 18.08 -0.11
CA VAL A 76 10.82 18.09 -0.09
C VAL A 76 11.33 18.86 1.13
N ASN A 77 10.84 20.08 1.34
CA ASN A 77 11.28 20.94 2.44
C ASN A 77 10.92 20.38 3.83
N LYS A 78 9.76 19.70 3.96
CA LYS A 78 9.29 19.17 5.25
C LYS A 78 9.86 17.80 5.59
N LEU A 79 10.24 17.00 4.60
CA LEU A 79 10.52 15.58 4.79
C LEU A 79 11.98 15.22 4.50
N SER A 80 12.67 15.89 3.57
CA SER A 80 14.04 15.52 3.20
C SER A 80 14.99 15.60 4.39
N GLY A 81 15.73 14.52 4.65
CA GLY A 81 16.62 14.37 5.79
C GLY A 81 15.91 14.17 7.13
N GLN A 82 14.57 14.15 7.17
CA GLN A 82 13.80 13.96 8.40
C GLN A 82 13.45 12.49 8.61
N ARG A 83 13.40 12.08 9.88
CA ARG A 83 12.80 10.80 10.26
C ARG A 83 11.29 10.94 10.21
N VAL A 84 10.65 10.12 9.38
CA VAL A 84 9.22 10.16 9.12
C VAL A 84 8.58 8.82 9.44
N SER A 85 7.31 8.86 9.82
CA SER A 85 6.45 7.70 9.94
C SER A 85 5.53 7.61 8.74
N ILE A 86 5.64 6.51 7.99
CA ILE A 86 4.95 6.28 6.72
C ILE A 86 3.97 5.13 6.88
N SER A 87 2.70 5.38 6.57
CA SER A 87 1.70 4.33 6.41
C SER A 87 1.48 4.05 4.93
N PHE A 88 1.41 2.78 4.55
CA PHE A 88 1.13 2.34 3.18
C PHE A 88 0.22 1.11 3.15
N ILE A 89 -0.49 0.92 2.04
CA ILE A 89 -1.38 -0.24 1.87
C ILE A 89 -0.56 -1.52 1.75
N LYS A 90 -0.92 -2.54 2.53
CA LYS A 90 -0.29 -3.85 2.51
C LYS A 90 -0.45 -4.46 1.11
N PRO A 91 0.64 -4.90 0.47
CA PRO A 91 0.53 -5.62 -0.78
C PRO A 91 -0.28 -6.90 -0.57
N ASN A 92 -1.26 -7.12 -1.45
CA ASN A 92 -2.14 -8.28 -1.39
C ASN A 92 -1.32 -9.57 -1.59
N ILE A 93 -1.72 -10.70 -1.01
CA ILE A 93 -0.90 -11.94 -1.05
C ILE A 93 -0.59 -12.38 -2.50
N LEU A 94 -1.52 -12.12 -3.42
CA LEU A 94 -1.38 -12.39 -4.85
C LEU A 94 -0.34 -11.50 -5.55
N SER A 95 -0.01 -10.32 -5.01
CA SER A 95 0.99 -9.43 -5.61
C SER A 95 2.45 -9.87 -5.37
N ARG A 96 2.67 -10.96 -4.61
CA ARG A 96 4.00 -11.56 -4.39
C ARG A 96 4.49 -12.42 -5.55
N PHE A 97 3.62 -12.79 -6.50
CA PHE A 97 3.93 -13.75 -7.57
C PHE A 97 4.19 -13.08 -8.94
N GLY A 98 4.24 -11.75 -9.01
CA GLY A 98 4.56 -11.01 -10.24
C GLY A 98 5.96 -10.39 -10.20
N PRO A 99 6.59 -10.09 -11.36
CA PRO A 99 7.88 -9.41 -11.48
C PRO A 99 7.82 -7.91 -11.09
N MET A 100 6.88 -7.54 -10.23
CA MET A 100 6.57 -6.15 -9.91
C MET A 100 7.54 -5.63 -8.86
N ILE A 101 8.28 -4.58 -9.21
CA ILE A 101 8.91 -3.66 -8.26
C ILE A 101 7.91 -3.44 -7.12
N ASN A 102 8.31 -3.72 -5.87
CA ASN A 102 7.47 -3.59 -4.68
C ASN A 102 7.02 -2.12 -4.51
N LYS A 103 5.93 -1.77 -5.20
CA LYS A 103 5.29 -0.46 -5.17
C LYS A 103 4.41 -0.40 -3.93
N LYS A 104 4.63 0.61 -3.10
CA LYS A 104 3.93 0.83 -1.84
C LYS A 104 3.25 2.19 -1.92
N GLN A 105 1.94 2.19 -2.03
CA GLN A 105 1.17 3.42 -2.05
C GLN A 105 1.09 3.99 -0.64
N VAL A 106 1.64 5.18 -0.46
CA VAL A 106 1.64 5.91 0.80
C VAL A 106 0.24 6.49 1.03
N THR A 107 -0.30 6.22 2.22
CA THR A 107 -1.60 6.72 2.66
C THR A 107 -1.48 7.79 3.73
N LYS A 108 -0.41 7.77 4.53
CA LYS A 108 -0.16 8.77 5.57
C LYS A 108 1.35 9.01 5.73
N LEU A 109 1.72 10.27 5.96
CA LEU A 109 3.08 10.69 6.33
C LEU A 109 3.03 11.58 7.56
N THR A 110 3.93 11.30 8.50
CA THR A 110 3.98 11.96 9.80
C THR A 110 5.42 12.33 10.15
N VAL A 111 5.65 13.54 10.66
CA VAL A 111 6.95 14.03 11.11
C VAL A 111 6.80 14.58 12.51
N GLY A 112 7.56 14.06 13.48
CA GLY A 112 7.48 14.53 14.87
C GLY A 112 6.05 14.49 15.45
N GLY A 113 5.21 13.55 15.02
CA GLY A 113 3.81 13.43 15.42
C GLY A 113 2.82 14.29 14.62
N GLN A 114 3.26 15.19 13.74
CA GLN A 114 2.39 15.99 12.88
C GLN A 114 2.16 15.31 11.53
N THR A 115 0.90 15.22 11.09
CA THR A 115 0.54 14.64 9.80
C THR A 115 0.81 15.64 8.69
N VAL A 116 1.72 15.30 7.77
CA VAL A 116 2.11 16.15 6.63
C VAL A 116 1.32 15.76 5.37
N PHE A 117 0.86 14.52 5.30
CA PHE A 117 0.02 14.02 4.22
C PHE A 117 -0.90 12.92 4.75
N SER A 118 -2.17 12.93 4.34
CA SER A 118 -3.12 11.84 4.54
C SER A 118 -4.07 11.75 3.35
N THR A 119 -4.33 10.53 2.88
CA THR A 119 -5.41 10.26 1.91
C THR A 119 -6.69 9.74 2.58
N ILE A 120 -6.64 9.52 3.90
CA ILE A 120 -7.71 8.99 4.75
C ILE A 120 -8.12 10.09 5.73
#